data_AF-R7T5I6-F1
#
_entry.id   AF-R7T5I6-F1
#
_cell.length_a   1.000
_cell.length_b   1.000
_cell.length_c   1.000
_cell.angle_alpha   90.00
_cell.angle_beta   90.00
_cell.angle_gamma   90.00
#
_symmetry.space_group_name_H-M   'P 1'
#
loop_
_entity.id
_entity.type
_entity.pdbx_description
1 polymer ?
#
loop_
_entity_poly.entity_id
_entity_poly.type
_entity_poly.pdbx_seq_one_letter_code
_entity_poly.pdbx_strand_id
1 'polypeptide(L)'
;DYGQVPIYLKKRKEEIQKAQEDYDAYIRDHFQRGAMQCLSNEERNAILSGLKQNWEMLHHEYQGLSVVTDTAPKKNRKERMEAEMKQLERDIEMMEKHPVIYLSN
;
A
#
# COMPACT_ATOMS: atom_id res chain seq x y z
N ASP A 1 -60.71 0.38 0.36
CA ASP A 1 -59.26 0.49 0.59
C ASP A 1 -58.58 -0.87 0.48
N TYR A 2 -58.22 -1.28 -0.73
CA TYR A 2 -57.35 -2.44 -0.97
C TYR A 2 -56.09 -1.91 -1.67
N GLY A 3 -54.90 -2.26 -1.17
CA GLY A 3 -53.61 -1.77 -1.69
C GLY A 3 -52.77 -0.97 -0.69
N GLN A 4 -53.27 -0.70 0.53
CA GLN A 4 -52.46 -0.08 1.57
C GLN A 4 -51.57 -1.12 2.25
N VAL A 5 -50.26 -0.89 2.22
CA VAL A 5 -49.27 -1.72 2.89
C VAL A 5 -49.54 -1.69 4.40
N PRO A 6 -49.80 -2.85 5.04
CA PRO A 6 -50.01 -2.94 6.48
C PRO A 6 -48.90 -2.27 7.29
N ILE A 7 -49.28 -1.59 8.37
CA ILE A 7 -48.38 -0.82 9.23
C ILE A 7 -47.24 -1.69 9.78
N TYR A 8 -47.50 -2.98 10.04
CA TYR A 8 -46.50 -3.92 10.54
C TYR A 8 -45.39 -4.21 9.51
N LEU A 9 -45.69 -4.17 8.20
CA LEU A 9 -44.68 -4.37 7.16
C LEU A 9 -43.76 -3.16 7.03
N LYS A 10 -44.27 -1.94 7.30
CA LYS A 10 -43.43 -0.73 7.35
C LYS A 10 -42.48 -0.77 8.55
N LYS A 11 -42.98 -1.11 9.74
CA LYS A 11 -42.16 -1.28 10.95
C LYS A 11 -41.06 -2.34 10.76
N ARG A 12 -41.41 -3.49 10.18
CA ARG A 12 -40.43 -4.56 9.92
C ARG A 12 -39.35 -4.13 8.91
N LYS A 13 -39.70 -3.30 7.92
CA LYS A 13 -38.73 -2.74 6.98
C LYS A 13 -37.76 -1.79 7.69
N GLU A 14 -38.27 -0.89 8.52
CA GLU A 14 -37.42 0.02 9.31
C GLU A 14 -36.51 -0.76 10.27
N GLU A 15 -37.01 -1.80 10.94
CA GLU A 15 -36.20 -2.65 11.80
C GLU A 15 -35.08 -3.38 11.05
N ILE A 16 -35.37 -3.93 9.86
CA ILE A 16 -34.36 -4.57 9.01
C ILE A 16 -33.31 -3.57 8.53
N GLN A 17 -33.75 -2.38 8.14
CA GLN A 17 -32.87 -1.33 7.61
C GLN A 17 -31.94 -0.80 8.71
N LYS A 18 -32.47 -0.60 9.91
CA LYS A 18 -31.69 -0.18 11.08
C LYS A 18 -30.69 -1.26 11.52
N ALA A 19 -31.10 -2.53 11.48
CA ALA A 19 -30.20 -3.65 11.77
C ALA A 19 -29.06 -3.79 10.72
N GLN A 20 -29.33 -3.48 9.46
CA GLN A 20 -28.29 -3.41 8.41
C GLN A 20 -27.32 -2.26 8.67
N GLU A 21 -27.83 -1.06 8.97
CA GLU A 21 -26.99 0.11 9.28
C GLU A 21 -26.09 -0.12 10.50
N ASP A 22 -26.64 -0.73 11.57
CA ASP A 22 -25.88 -1.07 12.77
C ASP A 22 -24.80 -2.14 12.50
N TYR A 23 -25.08 -3.11 11.64
CA TYR A 23 -24.11 -4.13 11.20
C TYR A 23 -22.99 -3.53 10.36
N ASP A 24 -23.33 -2.65 9.40
CA ASP A 24 -22.36 -1.95 8.55
C ASP A 24 -21.48 -0.99 9.37
N ALA A 25 -22.03 -0.37 10.41
CA ALA A 25 -21.28 0.47 11.34
C ALA A 25 -20.32 -0.37 12.20
N TYR A 26 -20.76 -1.53 12.69
CA TYR A 26 -19.93 -2.47 13.45
C TYR A 26 -18.77 -3.02 12.61
N ILE A 27 -19.01 -3.38 11.34
CA ILE A 27 -17.93 -3.79 10.42
C ILE A 27 -16.94 -2.65 10.22
N ARG A 28 -17.40 -1.41 10.03
CA ARG A 28 -16.52 -0.25 9.87
C ARG A 28 -15.62 -0.01 11.07
N ASP A 29 -16.19 -0.03 12.27
CA ASP A 29 -15.48 0.18 13.53
C ASP A 29 -14.53 -0.99 13.84
N HIS A 30 -14.94 -2.23 13.54
CA HIS A 30 -14.10 -3.41 13.73
C HIS A 30 -12.94 -3.48 12.72
N PHE A 31 -13.15 -3.05 11.47
CA PHE A 31 -12.06 -2.84 10.50
C PHE A 31 -11.13 -1.73 10.96
N GLN A 32 -11.65 -0.61 11.47
CA GLN A 32 -10.81 0.49 11.98
C GLN A 32 -10.01 0.12 13.24
N ARG A 33 -10.55 -0.71 14.13
CA ARG A 33 -9.90 -1.11 15.39
C ARG A 33 -9.03 -2.37 15.27
N GLY A 34 -9.34 -3.26 14.32
CA GLY A 34 -8.69 -4.57 14.17
C GLY A 34 -7.78 -4.71 12.96
N ALA A 35 -7.95 -3.89 11.92
CA ALA A 35 -7.03 -3.91 10.78
C ALA A 35 -5.87 -2.98 11.09
N MET A 36 -4.68 -3.56 11.33
CA MET A 36 -3.44 -2.91 10.90
C MET A 36 -3.70 -2.29 9.52
N GLN A 37 -3.49 -0.98 9.36
CA GLN A 37 -3.87 -0.28 8.12
C GLN A 37 -3.32 -1.05 6.93
N CYS A 38 -4.22 -1.65 6.15
CA CYS A 38 -3.84 -2.35 4.93
C CYS A 38 -3.57 -1.28 3.89
N LEU A 39 -2.37 -1.29 3.34
CA LEU A 39 -2.01 -0.35 2.29
C LEU A 39 -2.94 -0.59 1.08
N SER A 40 -3.61 0.46 0.60
CA SER A 40 -4.48 0.33 -0.58
C SER A 40 -3.65 -0.08 -1.80
N ASN A 41 -4.25 -0.79 -2.76
CA ASN A 41 -3.57 -1.15 -4.00
C ASN A 41 -3.04 0.09 -4.75
N GLU A 42 -3.74 1.21 -4.67
CA GLU A 42 -3.33 2.48 -5.29
C GLU A 42 -2.08 3.06 -4.62
N GLU A 43 -2.09 3.12 -3.29
CA GLU A 43 -0.95 3.59 -2.49
C GLU A 43 0.27 2.67 -2.71
N ARG A 44 0.04 1.36 -2.79
CA ARG A 44 1.10 0.37 -3.05
C ARG A 44 1.73 0.61 -4.42
N ASN A 45 0.91 0.81 -5.44
CA ASN A 45 1.38 1.09 -6.78
C ASN A 45 2.14 2.42 -6.84
N ALA A 46 1.70 3.44 -6.11
CA ALA A 46 2.41 4.72 -6.00
C ALA A 46 3.79 4.55 -5.36
N ILE A 47 3.88 3.81 -4.24
CA ILE A 47 5.15 3.51 -3.57
C ILE A 47 6.08 2.72 -4.49
N LEU A 48 5.55 1.69 -5.15
CA LEU A 48 6.32 0.82 -6.05
C LEU A 48 6.84 1.59 -7.27
N SER A 49 6.03 2.49 -7.84
CA SER A 49 6.47 3.41 -8.88
C SER A 49 7.58 4.35 -8.40
N GLY A 50 7.46 4.89 -7.18
CA GLY A 50 8.48 5.75 -6.58
C GLY A 50 9.80 5.02 -6.34
N LEU A 51 9.75 3.77 -5.84
CA LEU A 51 10.93 2.93 -5.66
C LEU A 51 11.63 2.64 -6.99
N LYS A 52 10.87 2.32 -8.05
CA LYS A 52 11.41 2.11 -9.39
C LYS A 52 12.05 3.38 -9.96
N GLN A 53 11.40 4.53 -9.80
CA GLN A 53 11.96 5.82 -10.24
C GLN A 53 13.26 6.18 -9.51
N ASN A 54 13.33 5.92 -8.20
CA ASN A 54 14.55 6.12 -7.42
C ASN A 54 15.68 5.21 -7.89
N TRP A 55 15.37 3.95 -8.20
CA TRP A 55 16.34 3.01 -8.75
C TRP A 55 16.85 3.49 -10.12
N GLU A 56 15.96 3.92 -11.02
CA GLU A 56 16.35 4.45 -12.34
C GLU A 56 17.26 5.68 -12.23
N MET A 57 16.93 6.62 -11.34
CA MET A 57 17.75 7.82 -11.11
C MET A 57 19.15 7.45 -10.62
N LEU A 58 19.23 6.54 -9.64
CA LEU A 58 20.51 6.12 -9.06
C LEU A 58 21.32 5.28 -10.06
N HIS A 59 20.65 4.46 -10.87
CA HIS A 59 21.28 3.71 -11.95
C HIS A 59 21.84 4.64 -13.04
N HIS A 60 21.10 5.70 -13.40
CA HIS A 60 21.59 6.70 -14.35
C HIS A 60 22.83 7.44 -13.81
N GLU A 61 22.85 7.81 -12.53
CA GLU A 61 24.05 8.38 -11.90
C GLU A 61 25.23 7.39 -11.88
N TYR A 62 24.95 6.10 -11.65
CA TYR A 62 25.95 5.05 -11.68
C TYR A 62 26.53 4.86 -13.09
N GLN A 63 25.70 4.88 -14.14
CA GLN A 63 26.14 4.80 -15.53
C GLN A 63 27.03 6.00 -15.93
N GLY A 64 26.80 7.16 -15.34
CA GLY A 64 27.63 8.36 -15.52
C GLY A 64 28.98 8.32 -14.80
N LEU A 65 29.27 7.27 -14.00
CA LEU A 65 30.56 7.13 -13.34
C LEU A 65 31.70 6.91 -14.35
N SER A 66 32.84 7.56 -14.08
CA SER A 66 34.07 7.30 -14.83
C SER A 66 34.53 5.86 -14.61
N VAL A 67 34.81 5.14 -15.71
CA VAL A 67 35.34 3.76 -15.74
C VAL A 67 36.64 3.64 -14.93
N VAL A 68 37.40 4.73 -14.80
CA VAL A 68 38.66 4.78 -14.07
C VAL A 68 38.40 4.99 -12.57
N THR A 69 38.15 3.89 -11.85
CA THR A 69 37.93 3.85 -10.39
C THR A 69 39.19 3.44 -9.63
N ASP A 70 40.32 4.06 -9.93
CA ASP A 70 41.59 3.66 -9.30
C ASP A 70 41.78 4.22 -7.89
N THR A 71 41.14 5.36 -7.58
CA THR A 71 41.28 6.02 -6.28
C THR A 71 40.29 5.49 -5.25
N ALA A 72 40.73 5.34 -3.99
CA ALA A 72 39.89 4.90 -2.87
C ALA A 72 38.53 5.62 -2.76
N PRO A 73 38.42 6.96 -2.85
CA PRO A 73 37.11 7.62 -2.80
C PRO A 73 36.20 7.27 -3.98
N LYS A 74 36.76 7.01 -5.18
CA LYS A 74 35.96 6.59 -6.34
C LYS A 74 35.43 5.17 -6.18
N LYS A 75 36.22 4.25 -5.61
CA LYS A 75 35.78 2.89 -5.27
C LYS A 75 34.67 2.91 -4.22
N ASN A 76 34.85 3.65 -3.13
CA ASN A 76 33.85 3.77 -2.08
C ASN A 76 32.53 4.36 -2.59
N ARG A 77 32.59 5.35 -3.51
CA ARG A 77 31.38 5.91 -4.12
C ARG A 77 30.64 4.87 -4.96
N LYS A 78 31.36 4.08 -5.75
CA LYS A 78 30.80 3.00 -6.57
C LYS A 78 30.14 1.93 -5.69
N GLU A 79 30.86 1.42 -4.69
CA GLU A 79 30.36 0.39 -3.77
C GLU A 79 29.12 0.86 -3.00
N ARG A 80 29.09 2.13 -2.58
CA ARG A 80 27.91 2.71 -1.91
C ARG A 80 26.69 2.73 -2.84
N MET A 81 26.86 3.18 -4.08
CA MET A 81 25.80 3.18 -5.08
C MET A 81 25.29 1.76 -5.39
N GLU A 82 26.19 0.77 -5.46
CA GLU A 82 25.81 -0.64 -5.66
C GLU A 82 25.03 -1.21 -4.46
N ALA A 83 25.44 -0.88 -3.24
CA ALA A 83 24.73 -1.28 -2.03
C ALA A 83 23.32 -0.66 -1.98
N GLU A 84 23.19 0.61 -2.37
CA GLU A 84 21.90 1.32 -2.45
C GLU A 84 20.99 0.73 -3.55
N MET A 85 21.51 0.44 -4.75
CA MET A 85 20.73 -0.25 -5.81
C MET A 85 20.22 -1.61 -5.33
N LYS A 86 21.09 -2.41 -4.71
CA LYS A 86 20.73 -3.73 -4.19
C LYS A 86 19.71 -3.65 -3.04
N GLN A 87 19.72 -2.58 -2.25
CA GLN A 87 18.70 -2.35 -1.25
C GLN A 87 17.34 -2.11 -1.91
N LEU A 88 17.28 -1.18 -2.87
CA LEU A 88 16.05 -0.87 -3.60
C LEU A 88 15.48 -2.10 -4.35
N GLU A 89 16.32 -2.93 -4.94
CA GLU A 89 15.90 -4.18 -5.58
C GLU A 89 15.22 -5.14 -4.61
N ARG A 90 15.81 -5.33 -3.41
CA ARG A 90 15.22 -6.17 -2.37
C ARG A 90 13.90 -5.62 -1.86
N ASP A 91 13.80 -4.30 -1.71
CA ASP A 91 12.60 -3.64 -1.24
C ASP A 91 11.47 -3.76 -2.28
N ILE A 92 11.78 -3.60 -3.57
CA ILE A 92 10.83 -3.83 -4.68
C ILE A 92 10.39 -5.30 -4.72
N GLU A 93 11.32 -6.25 -4.62
CA GLU A 93 11.01 -7.68 -4.60
C GLU A 93 10.09 -8.06 -3.43
N MET A 94 10.37 -7.51 -2.24
CA MET A 94 9.53 -7.72 -1.05
C MET A 94 8.12 -7.18 -1.26
N MET A 95 7.99 -5.98 -1.82
CA MET A 95 6.70 -5.34 -2.14
C MET A 95 5.93 -6.10 -3.25
N GLU A 96 6.62 -6.69 -4.23
CA GLU A 96 6.00 -7.47 -5.30
C GLU A 96 5.55 -8.85 -4.82
N LYS A 97 6.35 -9.53 -3.99
CA LYS A 97 6.05 -10.85 -3.42
C LYS A 97 4.92 -10.82 -2.38
N HIS A 98 4.79 -9.73 -1.63
CA HIS A 98 3.77 -9.57 -0.61
C HIS A 98 2.66 -8.61 -1.07
N PRO A 99 1.53 -9.13 -1.61
CA PRO A 99 0.46 -8.29 -2.16
C PRO A 99 -0.33 -7.55 -1.09
N VAL A 100 -0.34 -8.04 0.15
CA VAL A 100 -1.05 -7.42 1.27
C VAL A 100 -0.02 -7.05 2.34
N ILE A 101 0.07 -5.76 2.64
CA ILE A 101 1.00 -5.20 3.62
C ILE A 101 0.16 -4.53 4.70
N TYR A 102 0.41 -4.94 5.94
CA TYR A 102 -0.25 -4.45 7.12
C TYR A 102 0.68 -3.48 7.85
N LEU A 103 0.25 -2.24 8.05
CA LEU A 103 0.97 -1.26 8.85
C LEU A 103 0.59 -1.42 10.33
N SER A 104 1.54 -1.80 11.16
CA SER A 104 1.39 -1.71 12.62
C SER A 104 1.74 -0.29 13.07
N ASN A 105 0.82 0.37 13.78
CA ASN A 105 1.04 1.66 14.44
C ASN A 105 2.04 1.53 15.61
#